data_AF-A0AAD9ZQ53-F1
#
_entry.id   AF-A0AAD9ZQ53-F1
#
_cell.length_a   1.000
_cell.length_b   1.000
_cell.length_c   1.000
_cell.angle_alpha   90.00
_cell.angle_beta   90.00
_cell.angle_gamma   90.00
#
_symmetry.space_group_name_H-M   'P 1'
#
loop_
_entity.id
_entity.type
_entity.pdbx_description
1 polymer ?
#
loop_
_entity_poly.entity_id
_entity_poly.type
_entity_poly.pdbx_seq_one_letter_code
_entity_poly.pdbx_strand_id
1 'polypeptide(L)'
;MARTKAWWGVAWILSVVSSITLIGSWTLTFIITSSVMGMALILFLCGIRFYHQSYEDEDEDEDDDDVDDVEYHRPFCVLRVVYASLMKMNMEYPSSSDDFFHNHENQLELQPQLKFLRWLDKAAIIESTCDQNEQAKAGRLCTVTQVKESKFFLKMVPMWIAFFGFGLLLSTGNTFFSEQGNNMYDSLLPVLILQNICEQVCYLYDFLLRKWVPEAKWKQAKIVRIRAGMVFSTFCFANAWRVEVHRLQIVKHEGLLDKPAEIIPMSTFWLAPQFCLLGLMRGLIQDGLEEFMTDQLPDSWENFVPAMNGFVIDGIGSFLGIVCIYRNRSLFANPLNRSGLDKYYQRLTIFSFVNLCYYWFILTLYTRSSNTHAGKVCNESQSTIANVV
;
A
#
# COMPACT_ATOMS: atom_id res chain seq x y z
N MET A 1 5.74 -9.42 18.57
CA MET A 1 5.77 -8.47 17.45
C MET A 1 6.47 -7.12 17.72
N ALA A 2 6.13 -6.36 18.78
CA ALA A 2 6.71 -5.02 18.98
C ALA A 2 8.25 -4.99 19.23
N ARG A 3 8.79 -5.99 19.93
CA ARG A 3 10.25 -6.11 20.16
C ARG A 3 11.03 -6.46 18.88
N THR A 4 10.43 -7.23 17.98
CA THR A 4 11.04 -7.57 16.68
C THR A 4 11.11 -6.35 15.77
N LYS A 5 10.04 -5.52 15.70
CA LYS A 5 10.04 -4.27 14.92
C LYS A 5 11.11 -3.27 15.39
N ALA A 6 11.34 -3.15 16.71
CA ALA A 6 12.36 -2.26 17.27
C ALA A 6 13.79 -2.68 16.89
N TRP A 7 14.09 -4.00 16.89
CA TRP A 7 15.39 -4.51 16.47
C TRP A 7 15.66 -4.27 14.98
N TRP A 8 14.64 -4.44 14.13
CA TRP A 8 14.73 -4.09 12.71
C TRP A 8 14.95 -2.59 12.50
N GLY A 9 14.29 -1.73 13.27
CA GLY A 9 14.53 -0.28 13.25
C GLY A 9 15.97 0.09 13.61
N VAL A 10 16.53 -0.51 14.66
CA VAL A 10 17.94 -0.29 15.06
C VAL A 10 18.91 -0.81 14.00
N ALA A 11 18.67 -2.01 13.47
CA ALA A 11 19.49 -2.59 12.41
C ALA A 11 19.47 -1.72 11.13
N TRP A 12 18.31 -1.17 10.79
CA TRP A 12 18.15 -0.26 9.66
C TRP A 12 18.88 1.08 9.89
N ILE A 13 18.77 1.67 11.08
CA ILE A 13 19.52 2.90 11.44
C ILE A 13 21.03 2.66 11.35
N LEU A 14 21.51 1.52 11.86
CA LEU A 14 22.93 1.15 11.76
C LEU A 14 23.37 0.95 10.29
N SER A 15 22.50 0.37 9.45
CA SER A 15 22.75 0.21 8.01
C SER A 15 22.81 1.56 7.28
N VAL A 16 21.92 2.49 7.62
CA VAL A 16 21.90 3.85 7.06
C VAL A 16 23.16 4.62 7.47
N VAL A 17 23.53 4.59 8.75
CA VAL A 17 24.76 5.25 9.24
C VAL A 17 26.00 4.64 8.57
N SER A 18 26.06 3.32 8.42
CA SER A 18 27.16 2.63 7.72
C SER A 18 27.24 3.02 6.24
N SER A 19 26.11 3.04 5.53
CA SER A 19 26.04 3.40 4.11
C SER A 19 26.48 4.85 3.86
N ILE A 20 26.18 5.75 4.80
CA ILE A 20 26.56 7.17 4.75
C ILE A 20 28.07 7.36 4.93
N THR A 21 28.71 6.59 5.82
CA THR A 21 30.16 6.69 6.07
C THR A 21 31.02 6.19 4.91
N LEU A 22 30.43 5.47 3.94
CA LEU A 22 31.12 4.86 2.80
C LEU A 22 31.00 5.66 1.50
N ILE A 23 30.40 6.86 1.53
CA ILE A 23 30.25 7.75 0.38
C ILE A 23 31.59 8.44 0.12
N GLY A 24 32.50 7.73 -0.54
CA GLY A 24 33.77 8.28 -1.03
C GLY A 24 34.04 7.89 -2.49
N SER A 25 33.68 6.67 -2.89
CA SER A 25 33.79 6.18 -4.26
C SER A 25 32.65 5.22 -4.57
N TRP A 26 31.90 5.48 -5.64
CA TRP A 26 30.80 4.63 -6.09
C TRP A 26 31.23 3.17 -6.25
N THR A 27 32.42 2.93 -6.80
CA THR A 27 33.00 1.59 -6.96
C THR A 27 33.16 0.89 -5.61
N LEU A 28 33.69 1.60 -4.61
CA LEU A 28 33.89 1.05 -3.27
C LEU A 28 32.55 0.77 -2.57
N THR A 29 31.58 1.66 -2.71
CA THR A 29 30.22 1.44 -2.20
C THR A 29 29.60 0.20 -2.81
N PHE A 30 29.63 0.04 -4.14
CA PHE A 30 29.11 -1.15 -4.83
C PHE A 30 29.79 -2.44 -4.40
N ILE A 31 31.13 -2.44 -4.29
CA ILE A 31 31.91 -3.60 -3.82
C ILE A 31 31.48 -3.99 -2.41
N ILE A 32 31.36 -3.03 -1.50
CA ILE A 32 30.96 -3.31 -0.11
C ILE A 32 29.53 -3.83 -0.05
N THR A 33 28.58 -3.18 -0.71
CA THR A 33 27.18 -3.64 -0.72
C THR A 33 27.04 -5.03 -1.32
N SER A 34 27.76 -5.32 -2.41
CA SER A 34 27.77 -6.65 -3.03
C SER A 34 28.42 -7.69 -2.12
N SER A 35 29.50 -7.33 -1.43
CA SER A 35 30.18 -8.23 -0.49
C SER A 35 29.30 -8.55 0.71
N VAL A 36 28.61 -7.54 1.28
CA VAL A 36 27.67 -7.72 2.39
C VAL A 36 26.51 -8.62 1.96
N MET A 37 25.93 -8.42 0.78
CA MET A 37 24.88 -9.29 0.25
C MET A 37 25.39 -10.73 0.03
N GLY A 38 26.59 -10.89 -0.54
CA GLY A 38 27.22 -12.20 -0.73
C GLY A 38 27.49 -12.93 0.59
N MET A 39 27.99 -12.23 1.61
CA MET A 39 28.18 -12.80 2.95
C MET A 39 26.85 -13.18 3.60
N ALA A 40 25.82 -12.34 3.49
CA ALA A 40 24.48 -12.64 4.01
C ALA A 40 23.89 -13.89 3.33
N LEU A 41 24.06 -14.03 2.01
CA LEU A 41 23.63 -15.22 1.27
C LEU A 41 24.38 -16.48 1.73
N ILE A 42 25.70 -16.41 1.93
CA ILE A 42 26.48 -17.55 2.45
C ILE A 42 25.98 -17.94 3.84
N LEU A 43 25.76 -16.98 4.74
CA LEU A 43 25.21 -17.24 6.07
C LEU A 43 23.82 -17.87 6.01
N PHE A 44 22.94 -17.38 5.12
CA PHE A 44 21.62 -17.96 4.88
C PHE A 44 21.71 -19.42 4.41
N LEU A 45 22.57 -19.71 3.42
CA LEU A 45 22.78 -21.06 2.89
C LEU A 45 23.40 -22.01 3.93
N CYS A 46 24.34 -21.53 4.74
CA CYS A 46 24.88 -22.30 5.87
C CYS A 46 23.80 -22.58 6.94
N GLY A 47 22.89 -21.62 7.14
CA GLY A 47 21.78 -21.71 8.07
C GLY A 47 20.66 -22.64 7.62
N ILE A 48 20.56 -23.00 6.33
CA ILE A 48 19.42 -23.74 5.76
C ILE A 48 19.08 -25.04 6.51
N ARG A 49 20.10 -25.71 7.06
CA ARG A 49 19.92 -26.94 7.87
C ARG A 49 19.23 -26.72 9.22
N PHE A 50 19.25 -25.50 9.73
CA PHE A 50 18.65 -25.12 11.01
C PHE A 50 17.26 -24.47 10.83
N TYR A 51 16.87 -24.13 9.60
CA TYR A 51 15.51 -23.68 9.35
C TYR A 51 14.57 -24.88 9.42
N HIS A 52 13.61 -24.80 10.32
CA HIS A 52 12.49 -25.73 10.30
C HIS A 52 11.57 -25.29 9.16
N GLN A 53 11.30 -26.20 8.24
CA GLN A 53 10.30 -25.97 7.20
C GLN A 53 8.94 -25.99 7.89
N SER A 54 8.27 -24.83 7.93
CA SER A 54 6.85 -24.81 8.27
C SER A 54 6.16 -25.50 7.10
N TYR A 55 5.79 -26.77 7.28
CA TYR A 55 4.66 -27.29 6.53
C TYR A 55 3.46 -26.50 7.10
N GLU A 56 2.80 -25.72 6.25
CA GLU A 56 1.42 -25.37 6.55
C GLU A 56 0.72 -26.73 6.66
N ASP A 57 0.14 -27.02 7.83
CA ASP A 57 -0.63 -28.25 8.01
C ASP A 57 -1.72 -28.22 6.94
N GLU A 58 -1.54 -29.04 5.90
CA GLU A 58 -2.64 -29.48 5.05
C GLU A 58 -3.59 -30.15 6.04
N ASP A 59 -4.72 -29.52 6.33
CA ASP A 59 -5.81 -30.15 7.08
C ASP A 59 -6.30 -31.35 6.23
N GLU A 60 -5.58 -32.47 6.32
CA GLU A 60 -6.04 -33.80 5.95
C GLU A 60 -7.13 -34.20 6.97
N ASP A 61 -8.31 -33.59 6.86
CA ASP A 61 -9.52 -34.24 7.30
C ASP A 61 -9.87 -35.31 6.24
N GLU A 62 -9.20 -36.47 6.37
CA GLU A 62 -9.68 -37.74 5.83
C GLU A 62 -11.07 -38.02 6.42
N ASP A 63 -12.13 -37.78 5.64
CA ASP A 63 -13.37 -38.57 5.56
C ASP A 63 -14.54 -37.72 5.03
N ASP A 64 -14.54 -37.36 3.75
CA ASP A 64 -15.77 -37.26 2.96
C ASP A 64 -15.42 -37.26 1.47
N ASP A 65 -16.20 -37.97 0.65
CA ASP A 65 -16.11 -38.03 -0.82
C ASP A 65 -16.46 -36.68 -1.51
N ASP A 66 -16.17 -35.56 -0.85
CA ASP A 66 -16.43 -34.21 -1.34
C ASP A 66 -15.22 -33.68 -2.11
N VAL A 67 -15.47 -33.41 -3.37
CA VAL A 67 -14.52 -32.88 -4.33
C VAL A 67 -14.19 -31.42 -4.00
N ASP A 68 -12.88 -31.14 -4.01
CA ASP A 68 -12.22 -29.82 -4.14
C ASP A 68 -12.00 -28.98 -2.87
N ASP A 69 -10.95 -29.34 -2.10
CA ASP A 69 -9.93 -28.36 -1.74
C ASP A 69 -8.81 -28.38 -2.79
N VAL A 70 -9.15 -28.02 -4.04
CA VAL A 70 -8.09 -27.56 -4.94
C VAL A 70 -7.64 -26.22 -4.40
N GLU A 71 -6.57 -26.27 -3.60
CA GLU A 71 -5.83 -25.16 -3.01
C GLU A 71 -5.26 -24.26 -4.12
N TYR A 72 -6.15 -23.53 -4.80
CA TYR A 72 -5.76 -22.51 -5.76
C TYR A 72 -5.21 -21.33 -4.99
N HIS A 73 -3.96 -20.96 -5.29
CA HIS A 73 -3.34 -19.71 -4.82
C HIS A 73 -4.34 -18.54 -4.85
N ARG A 74 -4.69 -18.04 -3.67
CA ARG A 74 -5.77 -17.07 -3.37
C ARG A 74 -5.88 -15.85 -4.32
N PRO A 75 -4.82 -15.24 -4.87
CA PRO A 75 -4.98 -14.19 -5.90
C PRO A 75 -5.68 -14.68 -7.18
N PHE A 76 -5.49 -15.94 -7.58
CA PHE A 76 -6.21 -16.53 -8.72
C PHE A 76 -7.67 -16.84 -8.39
N CYS A 77 -8.00 -17.01 -7.10
CA CYS A 77 -9.37 -17.18 -6.64
C CYS A 77 -10.24 -15.98 -7.03
N VAL A 78 -9.75 -14.74 -6.84
CA VAL A 78 -10.49 -13.53 -7.24
C VAL A 78 -10.79 -13.51 -8.74
N LEU A 79 -9.82 -13.92 -9.57
CA LEU A 79 -10.00 -14.00 -11.03
C LEU A 79 -11.03 -15.08 -11.41
N ARG A 80 -10.98 -16.24 -10.75
CA ARG A 80 -11.94 -17.33 -10.94
C ARG A 80 -13.35 -16.92 -10.54
N VAL A 81 -13.52 -16.29 -9.38
CA VAL A 81 -14.82 -15.78 -8.91
C VAL A 81 -15.38 -14.76 -9.88
N VAL A 82 -14.56 -13.82 -10.37
CA VAL A 82 -14.98 -12.85 -11.40
C VAL A 82 -15.40 -13.58 -12.68
N TYR A 83 -14.60 -14.53 -13.15
CA TYR A 83 -14.90 -15.31 -14.36
C TYR A 83 -16.20 -16.10 -14.25
N ALA A 84 -16.39 -16.88 -13.17
CA ALA A 84 -17.59 -17.65 -12.89
C ALA A 84 -18.83 -16.75 -12.79
N SER A 85 -18.70 -15.61 -12.11
CA SER A 85 -19.78 -14.63 -11.98
C SER A 85 -20.17 -14.00 -13.32
N LEU A 86 -19.19 -13.74 -14.20
CA LEU A 86 -19.43 -13.21 -15.55
C LEU A 86 -20.20 -14.23 -16.42
N MET A 87 -19.85 -15.50 -16.34
CA MET A 87 -20.57 -16.58 -17.02
C MET A 87 -22.01 -16.71 -16.53
N LYS A 88 -22.24 -16.48 -15.23
CA LYS A 88 -23.54 -16.62 -14.56
C LYS A 88 -24.33 -15.32 -14.46
N MET A 89 -23.94 -14.25 -15.15
CA MET A 89 -24.58 -12.92 -15.01
C MET A 89 -26.09 -12.91 -15.29
N ASN A 90 -26.58 -13.78 -16.17
CA ASN A 90 -27.99 -13.83 -16.56
C ASN A 90 -28.86 -14.73 -15.65
N MET A 91 -28.26 -15.44 -14.69
CA MET A 91 -29.02 -16.32 -13.78
C MET A 91 -29.85 -15.52 -12.79
N GLU A 92 -30.99 -16.07 -12.38
CA GLU A 92 -31.78 -15.51 -11.29
C GLU A 92 -31.02 -15.66 -9.96
N TYR A 93 -31.31 -14.74 -9.02
CA TYR A 93 -30.69 -14.83 -7.71
C TYR A 93 -31.40 -15.92 -6.90
N PRO A 94 -30.67 -16.79 -6.19
CA PRO A 94 -31.25 -17.94 -5.51
C PRO A 94 -32.29 -17.55 -4.47
N SER A 95 -33.30 -18.40 -4.33
CA SER A 95 -34.40 -18.21 -3.37
C SER A 95 -34.17 -19.01 -2.08
N SER A 96 -33.33 -20.05 -2.13
CA SER A 96 -32.88 -20.83 -0.96
C SER A 96 -31.38 -20.64 -0.71
N SER A 97 -30.96 -20.79 0.55
CA SER A 97 -29.53 -20.84 0.92
C SER A 97 -28.82 -22.06 0.33
N ASP A 98 -29.57 -23.12 0.05
CA ASP A 98 -29.06 -24.43 -0.41
C ASP A 98 -28.66 -24.41 -1.89
N ASP A 99 -29.09 -23.38 -2.62
CA ASP A 99 -28.73 -23.16 -4.03
C ASP A 99 -27.27 -22.66 -4.17
N PHE A 100 -26.60 -22.37 -3.05
CA PHE A 100 -25.20 -21.94 -3.00
C PHE A 100 -24.25 -23.10 -2.66
N PHE A 101 -23.15 -23.18 -3.41
CA PHE A 101 -22.10 -24.17 -3.22
C PHE A 101 -21.30 -23.95 -1.92
N HIS A 102 -21.24 -24.96 -1.05
CA HIS A 102 -20.58 -24.94 0.26
C HIS A 102 -21.03 -23.78 1.17
N ASN A 103 -22.35 -23.61 1.33
CA ASN A 103 -22.94 -22.60 2.21
C ASN A 103 -23.22 -23.15 3.62
N HIS A 104 -22.19 -23.53 4.37
CA HIS A 104 -22.34 -24.11 5.72
C HIS A 104 -23.05 -23.19 6.73
N GLU A 105 -23.05 -21.88 6.48
CA GLU A 105 -23.71 -20.88 7.34
C GLU A 105 -25.18 -20.59 6.96
N ASN A 106 -25.74 -21.29 5.96
CA ASN A 106 -27.10 -21.11 5.46
C ASN A 106 -27.48 -19.64 5.16
N GLN A 107 -26.53 -18.87 4.60
CA GLN A 107 -26.71 -17.44 4.34
C GLN A 107 -27.29 -17.19 2.95
N LEU A 108 -28.40 -16.45 2.87
CA LEU A 108 -29.00 -15.98 1.61
C LEU A 108 -28.31 -14.72 1.04
N GLU A 109 -27.69 -13.90 1.90
CA GLU A 109 -26.96 -12.69 1.52
C GLU A 109 -25.50 -12.77 1.98
N LEU A 110 -24.62 -13.05 1.01
CA LEU A 110 -23.19 -13.21 1.25
C LEU A 110 -22.52 -11.89 1.65
N GLN A 111 -21.76 -11.90 2.74
CA GLN A 111 -20.99 -10.75 3.19
C GLN A 111 -19.73 -10.49 2.33
N PRO A 112 -19.25 -9.23 2.21
CA PRO A 112 -19.93 -7.98 2.56
C PRO A 112 -21.12 -7.67 1.62
N GLN A 113 -22.19 -7.12 2.20
CA GLN A 113 -23.44 -6.81 1.50
C GLN A 113 -23.34 -5.49 0.70
N LEU A 114 -22.56 -5.53 -0.38
CA LEU A 114 -22.35 -4.39 -1.28
C LEU A 114 -23.16 -4.60 -2.56
N LYS A 115 -24.16 -3.73 -2.81
CA LYS A 115 -25.06 -3.85 -3.98
C LYS A 115 -24.32 -3.96 -5.32
N PHE A 116 -23.20 -3.25 -5.46
CA PHE A 116 -22.38 -3.28 -6.69
C PHE A 116 -21.50 -4.53 -6.82
N LEU A 117 -21.33 -5.32 -5.75
CA LEU A 117 -20.64 -6.61 -5.75
C LEU A 117 -21.59 -7.81 -5.67
N ARG A 118 -22.92 -7.58 -5.63
CA ARG A 118 -23.92 -8.65 -5.54
C ARG A 118 -23.88 -9.61 -6.72
N TRP A 119 -23.38 -9.17 -7.87
CA TRP A 119 -23.21 -10.04 -9.03
C TRP A 119 -22.14 -11.13 -8.81
N LEU A 120 -21.21 -10.95 -7.85
CA LEU A 120 -20.20 -11.94 -7.51
C LEU A 120 -20.79 -13.15 -6.77
N ASP A 121 -21.92 -12.96 -6.10
CA ASP A 121 -22.66 -14.02 -5.42
C ASP A 121 -23.08 -15.12 -6.41
N LYS A 122 -23.20 -14.76 -7.70
CA LYS A 122 -23.56 -15.71 -8.75
C LYS A 122 -22.51 -16.76 -9.04
N ALA A 123 -21.23 -16.53 -8.71
CA ALA A 123 -20.20 -17.55 -8.86
C ALA A 123 -20.46 -18.80 -7.99
N ALA A 124 -21.17 -18.63 -6.87
CA ALA A 124 -21.49 -19.72 -5.96
C ALA A 124 -22.82 -20.42 -6.27
N ILE A 125 -23.59 -19.97 -7.27
CA ILE A 125 -24.87 -20.61 -7.64
C ILE A 125 -24.60 -21.94 -8.33
N ILE A 126 -25.26 -23.01 -7.87
CA ILE A 126 -25.17 -24.35 -8.48
C ILE A 126 -26.04 -24.38 -9.74
N GLU A 127 -25.46 -24.74 -10.89
CA GLU A 127 -26.25 -24.98 -12.11
C GLU A 127 -26.87 -26.38 -12.08
N SER A 128 -28.17 -26.49 -12.36
CA SER A 128 -28.86 -27.78 -12.43
C SER A 128 -28.56 -28.60 -13.69
N THR A 129 -27.83 -28.03 -14.66
CA THR A 129 -27.61 -28.60 -16.00
C THR A 129 -26.39 -29.50 -16.11
N CYS A 130 -25.48 -29.48 -15.13
CA CYS A 130 -24.19 -30.17 -15.17
C CYS A 130 -23.80 -30.60 -13.75
N ASP A 131 -22.97 -31.63 -13.63
CA ASP A 131 -22.48 -32.09 -12.33
C ASP A 131 -21.64 -31.01 -11.62
N GLN A 132 -21.72 -30.94 -10.29
CA GLN A 132 -21.04 -29.90 -9.50
C GLN A 132 -19.52 -29.97 -9.68
N ASN A 133 -18.97 -31.18 -9.75
CA ASN A 133 -17.53 -31.44 -9.88
C ASN A 133 -17.00 -31.02 -11.25
N GLU A 134 -17.78 -31.21 -12.30
CA GLU A 134 -17.42 -30.73 -13.63
C GLU A 134 -17.43 -29.19 -13.71
N GLN A 135 -18.41 -28.55 -13.05
CA GLN A 135 -18.48 -27.09 -12.99
C GLN A 135 -17.32 -26.48 -12.19
N ALA A 136 -16.94 -27.11 -11.07
CA ALA A 136 -15.82 -26.68 -10.23
C ALA A 136 -14.49 -26.85 -10.97
N LYS A 137 -14.23 -28.01 -11.58
CA LYS A 137 -13.03 -28.24 -12.41
C LYS A 137 -12.92 -27.30 -13.61
N ALA A 138 -14.05 -26.91 -14.19
CA ALA A 138 -14.09 -25.92 -15.27
C ALA A 138 -13.92 -24.46 -14.79
N GLY A 139 -13.80 -24.23 -13.49
CA GLY A 139 -13.68 -22.89 -12.90
C GLY A 139 -14.97 -22.06 -12.96
N ARG A 140 -16.13 -22.69 -13.17
CA ARG A 140 -17.45 -22.02 -13.27
C ARG A 140 -18.23 -22.06 -11.96
N LEU A 141 -17.79 -22.82 -10.97
CA LEU A 141 -18.36 -22.89 -9.64
C LEU A 141 -17.30 -22.51 -8.60
N CYS A 142 -17.67 -21.67 -7.64
CA CYS A 142 -16.83 -21.23 -6.52
C CYS A 142 -17.56 -21.44 -5.20
N THR A 143 -16.82 -21.69 -4.12
CA THR A 143 -17.44 -21.80 -2.80
C THR A 143 -17.88 -20.43 -2.27
N VAL A 144 -18.86 -20.44 -1.38
CA VAL A 144 -19.32 -19.23 -0.66
C VAL A 144 -18.15 -18.49 0.00
N THR A 145 -17.21 -19.20 0.62
CA THR A 145 -16.02 -18.62 1.25
C THR A 145 -15.17 -17.86 0.24
N GLN A 146 -14.86 -18.47 -0.91
CA GLN A 146 -14.09 -17.82 -1.99
C GLN A 146 -14.74 -16.54 -2.51
N VAL A 147 -16.08 -16.54 -2.63
CA VAL A 147 -16.85 -15.36 -3.02
C VAL A 147 -16.77 -14.27 -1.96
N LYS A 148 -16.95 -14.61 -0.67
CA LYS A 148 -16.84 -13.66 0.46
C LYS A 148 -15.45 -13.01 0.49
N GLU A 149 -14.38 -13.80 0.43
CA GLU A 149 -13.00 -13.29 0.42
C GLU A 149 -12.77 -12.34 -0.77
N SER A 150 -13.22 -12.73 -1.97
CA SER A 150 -13.10 -11.90 -3.18
C SER A 150 -13.87 -10.59 -3.07
N LYS A 151 -15.03 -10.58 -2.42
CA LYS A 151 -15.81 -9.36 -2.15
C LYS A 151 -15.10 -8.44 -1.16
N PHE A 152 -14.49 -8.99 -0.10
CA PHE A 152 -13.65 -8.20 0.82
C PHE A 152 -12.47 -7.58 0.08
N PHE A 153 -11.77 -8.36 -0.74
CA PHE A 153 -10.67 -7.87 -1.56
C PHE A 153 -11.09 -6.72 -2.50
N LEU A 154 -12.15 -6.92 -3.30
CA LEU A 154 -12.62 -5.93 -4.27
C LEU A 154 -13.17 -4.65 -3.60
N LYS A 155 -13.69 -4.74 -2.37
CA LYS A 155 -14.06 -3.59 -1.56
C LYS A 155 -12.86 -2.69 -1.23
N MET A 156 -11.64 -3.23 -1.18
CA MET A 156 -10.41 -2.48 -0.85
C MET A 156 -9.80 -1.77 -2.06
N VAL A 157 -10.09 -2.20 -3.28
CA VAL A 157 -9.52 -1.64 -4.52
C VAL A 157 -9.68 -0.11 -4.64
N PRO A 158 -10.87 0.49 -4.40
CA PRO A 158 -11.01 1.95 -4.43
C PRO A 158 -10.11 2.66 -3.42
N MET A 159 -9.82 2.02 -2.28
CA MET A 159 -8.92 2.58 -1.29
C MET A 159 -7.45 2.49 -1.75
N TRP A 160 -7.02 1.39 -2.38
CA TRP A 160 -5.69 1.30 -2.99
C TRP A 160 -5.43 2.37 -4.06
N ILE A 161 -6.44 2.69 -4.89
CA ILE A 161 -6.32 3.73 -5.92
C ILE A 161 -5.95 5.09 -5.31
N ALA A 162 -6.43 5.38 -4.09
CA ALA A 162 -6.04 6.61 -3.39
C ALA A 162 -4.53 6.65 -3.11
N PHE A 163 -3.88 5.51 -2.84
CA PHE A 163 -2.45 5.46 -2.54
C PHE A 163 -1.53 5.54 -3.76
N PHE A 164 -2.05 5.52 -4.99
CA PHE A 164 -1.23 5.75 -6.18
C PHE A 164 -0.55 7.13 -6.16
N GLY A 165 -1.23 8.15 -5.62
CA GLY A 165 -0.65 9.48 -5.46
C GLY A 165 0.48 9.54 -4.43
N PHE A 166 0.42 8.69 -3.40
CA PHE A 166 1.51 8.53 -2.44
C PHE A 166 2.74 7.90 -3.09
N GLY A 167 2.55 6.80 -3.84
CA GLY A 167 3.64 6.17 -4.61
C GLY A 167 4.28 7.12 -5.64
N LEU A 168 3.47 7.94 -6.32
CA LEU A 168 3.96 8.99 -7.22
C LEU A 168 4.87 10.00 -6.51
N LEU A 169 4.52 10.42 -5.29
CA LEU A 169 5.34 11.33 -4.50
C LEU A 169 6.65 10.67 -4.04
N LEU A 170 6.63 9.41 -3.62
CA LEU A 170 7.85 8.68 -3.29
C LEU A 170 8.80 8.59 -4.49
N SER A 171 8.27 8.21 -5.65
CA SER A 171 9.04 8.14 -6.90
C SER A 171 9.64 9.49 -7.29
N THR A 172 8.84 10.57 -7.19
CA THR A 172 9.29 11.94 -7.47
C THR A 172 10.32 12.43 -6.45
N GLY A 173 10.15 12.11 -5.17
CA GLY A 173 11.04 12.51 -4.10
C GLY A 173 12.41 11.83 -4.20
N ASN A 174 12.44 10.53 -4.49
CA ASN A 174 13.69 9.77 -4.62
C ASN A 174 14.52 10.19 -5.84
N THR A 175 13.89 10.79 -6.86
CA THR A 175 14.54 11.19 -8.11
C THR A 175 14.78 12.70 -8.16
N PHE A 176 13.73 13.48 -8.39
CA PHE A 176 13.86 14.90 -8.66
C PHE A 176 14.30 15.71 -7.44
N PHE A 177 13.90 15.35 -6.21
CA PHE A 177 14.36 16.12 -5.04
C PHE A 177 15.87 15.93 -4.83
N SER A 178 16.39 14.74 -5.10
CA SER A 178 17.84 14.47 -5.07
C SER A 178 18.57 15.24 -6.16
N GLU A 179 18.04 15.23 -7.40
CA GLU A 179 18.63 15.98 -8.53
C GLU A 179 18.63 17.50 -8.30
N GLN A 180 17.63 18.05 -7.62
CA GLN A 180 17.63 19.46 -7.22
C GLN A 180 18.81 19.82 -6.31
N GLY A 181 19.18 18.91 -5.42
CA GLY A 181 20.24 19.12 -4.43
C GLY A 181 21.66 18.97 -4.95
N ASN A 182 21.86 18.32 -6.10
CA ASN A 182 23.20 17.98 -6.61
C ASN A 182 24.09 19.19 -6.90
N ASN A 183 23.51 20.31 -7.35
CA ASN A 183 24.25 21.53 -7.71
C ASN A 183 24.06 22.68 -6.69
N MET A 184 23.59 22.37 -5.48
CA MET A 184 23.44 23.36 -4.40
C MET A 184 24.76 23.52 -3.62
N TYR A 185 24.84 24.57 -2.81
CA TYR A 185 26.09 24.97 -2.14
C TYR A 185 26.61 23.93 -1.12
N ASP A 186 25.70 23.27 -0.41
CA ASP A 186 26.03 22.33 0.66
C ASP A 186 25.81 20.87 0.24
N SER A 187 26.42 19.93 0.95
CA SER A 187 26.12 18.50 0.77
C SER A 187 24.64 18.20 1.05
N LEU A 188 24.04 17.31 0.26
CA LEU A 188 22.70 16.77 0.49
C LEU A 188 22.62 15.84 1.71
N LEU A 189 23.76 15.39 2.22
CA LEU A 189 23.84 14.37 3.26
C LEU A 189 23.04 14.69 4.54
N PRO A 190 23.13 15.90 5.14
CA PRO A 190 22.34 16.22 6.34
C PRO A 190 20.83 16.15 6.11
N VAL A 191 20.37 16.47 4.90
CA VAL A 191 18.94 16.45 4.54
C VAL A 191 18.45 15.01 4.36
N LEU A 192 19.26 14.13 3.78
CA LEU A 192 18.95 12.69 3.70
C LEU A 192 18.91 12.05 5.09
N ILE A 193 19.85 12.40 5.98
CA ILE A 193 19.83 11.93 7.38
C ILE A 193 18.52 12.37 8.05
N LEU A 194 18.14 13.63 7.87
CA LEU A 194 16.91 14.17 8.43
C LEU A 194 15.65 13.46 7.90
N GLN A 195 15.57 13.17 6.60
CA GLN A 195 14.49 12.36 6.02
C GLN A 195 14.37 10.99 6.72
N ASN A 196 15.50 10.28 6.88
CA ASN A 196 15.53 8.96 7.52
C ASN A 196 15.11 9.05 8.99
N ILE A 197 15.55 10.07 9.73
CA ILE A 197 15.11 10.30 11.12
C ILE A 197 13.60 10.53 11.16
N CYS A 198 13.06 11.38 10.28
CA CYS A 198 11.63 11.66 10.20
C CYS A 198 10.79 10.40 9.90
N GLU A 199 11.27 9.52 9.04
CA GLU A 199 10.63 8.22 8.78
C GLU A 199 10.57 7.37 10.08
N GLN A 200 11.67 7.32 10.83
CA GLN A 200 11.78 6.52 12.06
C GLN A 200 10.97 7.07 13.24
N VAL A 201 10.71 8.38 13.30
CA VAL A 201 9.83 9.00 14.32
C VAL A 201 8.44 8.33 14.33
N CYS A 202 7.99 7.78 13.20
CA CYS A 202 6.71 7.09 13.11
C CYS A 202 6.69 5.76 13.88
N TYR A 203 7.81 5.05 14.01
CA TYR A 203 7.87 3.86 14.87
C TYR A 203 7.78 4.21 16.37
N LEU A 204 8.31 5.38 16.75
CA LEU A 204 8.13 5.90 18.11
C LEU A 204 6.67 6.26 18.36
N TYR A 205 5.94 6.75 17.35
CA TYR A 205 4.51 6.99 17.45
C TYR A 205 3.75 5.72 17.82
N ASP A 206 4.03 4.56 17.22
CA ASP A 206 3.36 3.30 17.58
C ASP A 206 3.63 2.85 19.02
N PHE A 207 4.87 3.05 19.49
CA PHE A 207 5.21 2.79 20.88
C PHE A 207 4.44 3.71 21.84
N LEU A 208 4.35 5.01 21.51
CA LEU A 208 3.59 5.98 22.29
C LEU A 208 2.08 5.70 22.25
N LEU A 209 1.55 5.29 21.09
CA LEU A 209 0.14 4.94 20.90
C LEU A 209 -0.27 3.82 21.85
N ARG A 210 0.50 2.73 21.88
CA ARG A 210 0.25 1.58 22.77
C ARG A 210 0.33 1.95 24.25
N LYS A 211 1.16 2.93 24.61
CA LYS A 211 1.35 3.37 26.00
C LYS A 211 0.24 4.32 26.49
N TRP A 212 -0.24 5.21 25.63
CA TRP A 212 -1.08 6.34 26.03
C TRP A 212 -2.52 6.28 25.52
N VAL A 213 -2.82 5.46 24.51
CA VAL A 213 -4.14 5.39 23.89
C VAL A 213 -4.79 4.04 24.24
N PRO A 214 -6.00 4.03 24.83
CA PRO A 214 -6.74 2.81 25.08
C PRO A 214 -7.01 2.01 23.79
N GLU A 215 -6.98 0.69 23.89
CA GLU A 215 -7.18 -0.26 22.77
C GLU A 215 -8.44 0.04 21.96
N ALA A 216 -9.53 0.43 22.63
CA ALA A 216 -10.79 0.80 21.99
C ALA A 216 -10.66 1.94 20.94
N LYS A 217 -9.61 2.76 21.03
CA LYS A 217 -9.36 3.88 20.10
C LYS A 217 -8.30 3.57 19.04
N TRP A 218 -7.68 2.38 19.05
CA TRP A 218 -6.59 2.05 18.12
C TRP A 218 -7.04 2.09 16.66
N LYS A 219 -8.23 1.57 16.34
CA LYS A 219 -8.77 1.63 14.97
C LYS A 219 -8.91 3.07 14.47
N GLN A 220 -9.37 3.99 15.32
CA GLN A 220 -9.46 5.41 14.98
C GLN A 220 -8.08 6.04 14.81
N ALA A 221 -7.13 5.69 15.69
CA ALA A 221 -5.76 6.19 15.61
C ALA A 221 -5.03 5.75 14.33
N LYS A 222 -5.24 4.50 13.87
CA LYS A 222 -4.72 3.99 12.58
C LYS A 222 -5.25 4.82 11.40
N ILE A 223 -6.55 5.10 11.36
CA ILE A 223 -7.14 5.92 10.29
C ILE A 223 -6.62 7.36 10.33
N VAL A 224 -6.47 7.95 11.53
CA VAL A 224 -5.91 9.30 11.69
C VAL A 224 -4.45 9.36 11.23
N ARG A 225 -3.67 8.31 11.51
CA ARG A 225 -2.27 8.17 11.04
C ARG A 225 -2.19 8.26 9.52
N ILE A 226 -3.01 7.49 8.80
CA ILE A 226 -3.06 7.52 7.32
C ILE A 226 -3.52 8.89 6.82
N ARG A 227 -4.57 9.48 7.42
CA ARG A 227 -5.05 10.83 7.07
C ARG A 227 -3.95 11.89 7.20
N ALA A 228 -3.18 11.85 8.30
CA ALA A 228 -2.07 12.77 8.52
C ALA A 228 -1.00 12.61 7.44
N GLY A 229 -0.65 11.37 7.08
CA GLY A 229 0.26 11.09 5.97
C GLY A 229 -0.23 11.68 4.64
N MET A 230 -1.50 11.47 4.29
CA MET A 230 -2.07 12.02 3.05
C MET A 230 -2.03 13.55 3.02
N VAL A 231 -2.26 14.22 4.16
CA VAL A 231 -2.13 15.68 4.27
C VAL A 231 -0.67 16.13 4.11
N PHE A 232 0.27 15.42 4.75
CA PHE A 232 1.71 15.70 4.59
C PHE A 232 2.17 15.51 3.15
N SER A 233 1.58 14.59 2.39
CA SER A 233 1.86 14.42 0.95
C SER A 233 1.63 15.70 0.15
N THR A 234 0.49 16.37 0.39
CA THR A 234 0.12 17.59 -0.31
C THR A 234 1.02 18.75 0.12
N PHE A 235 1.31 18.86 1.42
CA PHE A 235 2.26 19.86 1.90
C PHE A 235 3.67 19.61 1.39
N CYS A 236 4.08 18.36 1.18
CA CYS A 236 5.40 18.02 0.64
C CYS A 236 5.55 18.60 -0.78
N PHE A 237 4.61 18.32 -1.68
CA PHE A 237 4.63 18.91 -3.02
C PHE A 237 4.48 20.43 -3.02
N ALA A 238 3.66 20.99 -2.14
CA ALA A 238 3.52 22.43 -2.03
C ALA A 238 4.84 23.10 -1.60
N ASN A 239 5.55 22.54 -0.61
CA ASN A 239 6.87 23.02 -0.21
C ASN A 239 7.87 22.88 -1.36
N ALA A 240 7.90 21.72 -2.03
CA ALA A 240 8.81 21.50 -3.14
C ALA A 240 8.59 22.49 -4.28
N TRP A 241 7.33 22.78 -4.63
CA TRP A 241 7.00 23.81 -5.60
C TRP A 241 7.55 25.18 -5.19
N ARG A 242 7.36 25.59 -3.92
CA ARG A 242 7.82 26.90 -3.44
C ARG A 242 9.34 27.01 -3.41
N VAL A 243 10.03 25.96 -2.97
CA VAL A 243 11.49 25.90 -2.97
C VAL A 243 12.04 25.97 -4.39
N GLU A 244 11.42 25.26 -5.34
CA GLU A 244 11.86 25.27 -6.74
C GLU A 244 11.64 26.62 -7.42
N VAL A 245 10.51 27.29 -7.15
CA VAL A 245 10.30 28.67 -7.61
C VAL A 245 11.42 29.59 -7.13
N HIS A 246 11.80 29.48 -5.86
CA HIS A 246 12.89 30.28 -5.30
C HIS A 246 14.25 29.94 -5.93
N ARG A 247 14.56 28.65 -6.07
CA ARG A 247 15.81 28.19 -6.72
C ARG A 247 15.93 28.70 -8.15
N LEU A 248 14.86 28.59 -8.95
CA LEU A 248 14.85 29.07 -10.34
C LEU A 248 14.96 30.59 -10.46
N GLN A 249 14.48 31.35 -9.47
CA GLN A 249 14.68 32.80 -9.42
C GLN A 249 16.17 33.16 -9.24
N ILE A 250 16.86 32.47 -8.33
CA ILE A 250 18.31 32.65 -8.10
C ILE A 250 19.09 32.29 -9.36
N VAL A 251 18.80 31.13 -9.96
CA VAL A 251 19.47 30.67 -11.19
C VAL A 251 19.33 31.67 -12.34
N LYS A 252 18.15 32.31 -12.47
CA LYS A 252 17.92 33.35 -13.49
C LYS A 252 18.67 34.64 -13.19
N HIS A 253 18.68 35.07 -11.93
CA HIS A 253 19.39 36.27 -11.49
C HIS A 253 20.90 36.16 -11.71
N GLU A 254 21.48 35.01 -11.38
CA GLU A 254 22.91 34.72 -11.51
C GLU A 254 23.33 34.29 -12.93
N GLY A 255 22.40 34.22 -13.89
CA GLY A 255 22.70 33.81 -15.27
C GLY A 255 23.18 32.36 -15.42
N LEU A 256 22.79 31.47 -14.50
CA LEU A 256 23.24 30.06 -14.42
C LEU A 256 22.40 29.08 -15.26
N LEU A 257 21.54 29.58 -16.15
CA LEU A 257 20.59 28.76 -16.91
C LEU A 257 21.26 27.72 -17.80
N ASP A 258 22.34 28.09 -18.50
CA ASP A 258 23.07 27.22 -19.41
C ASP A 258 24.34 26.60 -18.78
N LYS A 259 24.49 26.73 -17.45
CA LYS A 259 25.69 26.31 -16.72
C LYS A 259 25.36 25.23 -15.66
N PRO A 260 25.13 23.97 -16.08
CA PRO A 260 24.70 22.90 -15.18
C PRO A 260 25.72 22.52 -14.11
N ALA A 261 27.02 22.75 -14.34
CA ALA A 261 28.09 22.34 -13.43
C ALA A 261 28.49 23.44 -12.43
N GLU A 262 27.94 24.65 -12.56
CA GLU A 262 28.21 25.73 -11.61
C GLU A 262 27.32 25.59 -10.37
N ILE A 263 27.93 25.80 -9.21
CA ILE A 263 27.26 25.71 -7.91
C ILE A 263 26.25 26.86 -7.81
N ILE A 264 25.00 26.51 -7.51
CA ILE A 264 23.94 27.48 -7.23
C ILE A 264 24.16 28.00 -5.81
N PRO A 265 24.21 29.33 -5.59
CA PRO A 265 24.44 29.93 -4.28
C PRO A 265 23.19 29.85 -3.39
N MET A 266 22.73 28.63 -3.13
CA MET A 266 21.57 28.31 -2.32
C MET A 266 21.93 27.12 -1.43
N SER A 267 21.71 27.26 -0.13
CA SER A 267 21.97 26.18 0.84
C SER A 267 21.01 25.03 0.63
N THR A 268 21.52 23.80 0.74
CA THR A 268 20.73 22.57 0.59
C THR A 268 19.71 22.41 1.71
N PHE A 269 19.87 23.13 2.83
CA PHE A 269 18.91 23.16 3.94
C PHE A 269 17.53 23.67 3.52
N TRP A 270 17.41 24.43 2.43
CA TRP A 270 16.10 24.81 1.86
C TRP A 270 15.25 23.62 1.42
N LEU A 271 15.87 22.47 1.12
CA LEU A 271 15.16 21.22 0.80
C LEU A 271 14.71 20.48 2.07
N ALA A 272 15.18 20.84 3.26
CA ALA A 272 14.84 20.13 4.50
C ALA A 272 13.32 19.97 4.73
N PRO A 273 12.45 20.99 4.52
CA PRO A 273 11.01 20.83 4.76
C PRO A 273 10.35 19.75 3.89
N GLN A 274 10.67 19.69 2.59
CA GLN A 274 10.11 18.69 1.68
C GLN A 274 10.61 17.28 2.04
N PHE A 275 11.88 17.13 2.42
CA PHE A 275 12.46 15.84 2.82
C PHE A 275 11.93 15.34 4.18
N CYS A 276 11.75 16.24 5.16
CA CYS A 276 11.09 15.90 6.42
C CYS A 276 9.67 15.38 6.19
N LEU A 277 8.89 16.10 5.38
CA LEU A 277 7.51 15.72 5.07
C LEU A 277 7.44 14.40 4.29
N LEU A 278 8.38 14.17 3.37
CA LEU A 278 8.53 12.91 2.65
C LEU A 278 8.76 11.73 3.61
N GLY A 279 9.71 11.88 4.55
CA GLY A 279 10.00 10.86 5.57
C GLY A 279 8.83 10.61 6.52
N LEU A 280 8.24 11.67 7.09
CA LEU A 280 7.07 11.56 7.99
C LEU A 280 5.90 10.87 7.30
N MET A 281 5.57 11.30 6.09
CA MET A 281 4.48 10.71 5.32
C MET A 281 4.73 9.22 5.05
N ARG A 282 5.95 8.86 4.64
CA ARG A 282 6.31 7.46 4.34
C ARG A 282 6.08 6.56 5.54
N GLY A 283 6.65 6.95 6.69
CA GLY A 283 6.45 6.21 7.93
C GLY A 283 4.98 6.12 8.33
N LEU A 284 4.21 7.22 8.22
CA LEU A 284 2.80 7.22 8.59
C LEU A 284 1.92 6.31 7.71
N ILE A 285 2.12 6.36 6.38
CA ILE A 285 1.27 5.64 5.42
C ILE A 285 1.65 4.16 5.33
N GLN A 286 2.94 3.83 5.31
CA GLN A 286 3.39 2.46 5.04
C GLN A 286 2.87 1.45 6.08
N ASP A 287 3.20 1.65 7.36
CA ASP A 287 2.69 0.75 8.40
C ASP A 287 1.17 0.92 8.61
N GLY A 288 0.67 2.16 8.47
CA GLY A 288 -0.75 2.44 8.66
C GLY A 288 -1.63 1.70 7.66
N LEU A 289 -1.21 1.64 6.39
CA LEU A 289 -1.89 0.93 5.34
C LEU A 289 -1.80 -0.58 5.54
N GLU A 290 -0.63 -1.11 5.90
CA GLU A 290 -0.44 -2.53 6.17
C GLU A 290 -1.38 -3.01 7.29
N GLU A 291 -1.35 -2.35 8.44
CA GLU A 291 -2.22 -2.69 9.57
C GLU A 291 -3.71 -2.50 9.24
N PHE A 292 -4.06 -1.48 8.45
CA PHE A 292 -5.44 -1.27 8.06
C PHE A 292 -5.95 -2.37 7.11
N MET A 293 -5.12 -2.83 6.17
CA MET A 293 -5.49 -3.89 5.24
C MET A 293 -5.64 -5.23 5.94
N THR A 294 -4.71 -5.58 6.83
CA THR A 294 -4.82 -6.80 7.64
C THR A 294 -6.09 -6.80 8.48
N ASP A 295 -6.51 -5.66 9.05
CA ASP A 295 -7.76 -5.56 9.80
C ASP A 295 -9.04 -5.69 8.92
N GLN A 296 -8.95 -5.55 7.59
CA GLN A 296 -10.11 -5.56 6.69
C GLN A 296 -10.23 -6.81 5.82
N LEU A 297 -9.12 -7.51 5.60
CA LEU A 297 -9.08 -8.74 4.84
C LEU A 297 -9.21 -9.95 5.80
N PRO A 298 -9.70 -11.10 5.30
CA PRO A 298 -9.67 -12.34 6.08
C PRO A 298 -8.23 -12.76 6.41
N ASP A 299 -8.05 -13.52 7.49
CA ASP A 299 -6.72 -13.95 8.00
C ASP A 299 -5.87 -14.64 6.92
N SER A 300 -6.54 -15.33 6.00
CA SER A 300 -5.94 -15.96 4.83
C SER A 300 -5.13 -15.05 3.91
N TRP A 301 -5.38 -13.74 3.93
CA TRP A 301 -4.71 -12.76 3.08
C TRP A 301 -3.56 -12.05 3.79
N GLU A 302 -3.35 -12.27 5.09
CA GLU A 302 -2.37 -11.54 5.91
C GLU A 302 -0.97 -11.56 5.28
N ASN A 303 -0.51 -12.73 4.81
CA ASN A 303 0.81 -12.89 4.19
C ASN A 303 0.96 -12.16 2.84
N PHE A 304 -0.15 -11.88 2.14
CA PHE A 304 -0.12 -11.19 0.85
C PHE A 304 -0.16 -9.67 0.98
N VAL A 305 -0.71 -9.14 2.08
CA VAL A 305 -0.88 -7.70 2.30
C VAL A 305 0.39 -6.89 2.07
N PRO A 306 1.58 -7.26 2.62
CA PRO A 306 2.80 -6.49 2.41
C PRO A 306 3.22 -6.42 0.94
N ALA A 307 3.17 -7.55 0.23
CA ALA A 307 3.54 -7.63 -1.17
C ALA A 307 2.58 -6.80 -2.05
N MET A 308 1.29 -6.85 -1.75
CA MET A 308 0.27 -6.06 -2.45
C MET A 308 0.44 -4.56 -2.24
N ASN A 309 0.69 -4.14 -1.00
CA ASN A 309 0.92 -2.73 -0.69
C ASN A 309 2.19 -2.22 -1.39
N GLY A 310 3.27 -3.01 -1.40
CA GLY A 310 4.49 -2.70 -2.16
C GLY A 310 4.22 -2.57 -3.67
N PHE A 311 3.44 -3.48 -4.25
CA PHE A 311 3.04 -3.39 -5.66
C PHE A 311 2.25 -2.12 -5.99
N VAL A 312 1.30 -1.74 -5.13
CA VAL A 312 0.46 -0.54 -5.30
C VAL A 312 1.28 0.75 -5.15
N ILE A 313 2.11 0.82 -4.12
CA ILE A 313 2.86 2.02 -3.77
C ILE A 313 4.09 2.17 -4.67
N ASP A 314 4.98 1.19 -4.65
CA ASP A 314 6.27 1.28 -5.34
C ASP A 314 6.12 0.97 -6.83
N GLY A 315 5.32 -0.05 -7.19
CA GLY A 315 5.09 -0.46 -8.57
C GLY A 315 4.23 0.53 -9.35
N ILE A 316 2.93 0.56 -9.05
CA ILE A 316 1.97 1.40 -9.77
C ILE A 316 2.29 2.90 -9.60
N GLY A 317 2.70 3.31 -8.40
CA GLY A 317 3.09 4.70 -8.14
C GLY A 317 4.25 5.18 -9.00
N SER A 318 5.30 4.36 -9.16
CA SER A 318 6.43 4.68 -10.05
C SER A 318 6.01 4.70 -11.52
N PHE A 319 5.15 3.77 -11.94
CA PHE A 319 4.60 3.78 -13.30
C PHE A 319 3.79 5.04 -13.58
N LEU A 320 2.96 5.48 -12.63
CA LEU A 320 2.24 6.75 -12.70
C LEU A 320 3.21 7.93 -12.81
N GLY A 321 4.36 7.89 -12.12
CA GLY A 321 5.46 8.84 -12.28
C GLY A 321 5.94 8.95 -13.71
N ILE A 322 6.18 7.82 -14.38
CA ILE A 322 6.60 7.79 -15.80
C ILE A 322 5.54 8.43 -16.69
N VAL A 323 4.26 8.08 -16.50
CA VAL A 323 3.15 8.67 -17.26
C VAL A 323 3.06 10.19 -17.06
N CYS A 324 3.20 10.65 -15.81
CA CYS A 324 3.23 12.07 -15.47
C CYS A 324 4.41 12.77 -16.16
N ILE A 325 5.61 12.21 -16.13
CA ILE A 325 6.78 12.78 -16.80
C ILE A 325 6.54 12.86 -18.31
N TYR A 326 6.07 11.77 -18.94
CA TYR A 326 5.80 11.73 -20.37
C TYR A 326 4.78 12.78 -20.81
N ARG A 327 3.68 12.93 -20.06
CA ARG A 327 2.65 13.95 -20.31
C ARG A 327 3.20 15.38 -20.20
N ASN A 328 4.20 15.57 -19.35
CA ASN A 328 4.83 16.85 -19.04
C ASN A 328 6.21 17.01 -19.71
N ARG A 329 6.55 16.20 -20.74
CA ARG A 329 7.87 16.20 -21.41
C ARG A 329 8.36 17.58 -21.84
N SER A 330 7.46 18.49 -22.21
CA SER A 330 7.80 19.85 -22.63
C SER A 330 8.36 20.73 -21.51
N LEU A 331 8.17 20.32 -20.24
CA LEU A 331 8.71 21.02 -19.08
C LEU A 331 10.15 20.59 -18.76
N PHE A 332 10.61 19.46 -19.28
CA PHE A 332 11.93 18.93 -18.98
C PHE A 332 12.90 19.32 -20.09
N ALA A 333 14.02 19.92 -19.69
CA ALA A 333 15.11 20.34 -20.53
C ALA A 333 16.44 19.95 -19.88
N ASN A 334 17.44 19.65 -20.70
CA ASN A 334 18.82 19.51 -20.27
C ASN A 334 19.56 20.79 -20.67
N PRO A 335 20.13 21.55 -19.71
CA PRO A 335 20.31 21.28 -18.28
C PRO A 335 19.05 21.49 -17.41
N LEU A 336 19.02 20.87 -16.21
CA LEU A 336 17.89 20.95 -15.25
C LEU A 336 17.49 22.40 -14.91
N ASN A 337 18.45 23.33 -14.88
CA ASN A 337 18.21 24.76 -14.66
C ASN A 337 17.27 25.41 -15.68
N ARG A 338 17.15 24.82 -16.88
CA ARG A 338 16.23 25.24 -17.94
C ARG A 338 14.88 24.53 -17.87
N SER A 339 14.76 23.48 -17.05
CA SER A 339 13.50 22.76 -16.85
C SER A 339 12.50 23.62 -16.06
N GLY A 340 11.24 23.56 -16.46
CA GLY A 340 10.11 24.12 -15.71
C GLY A 340 9.67 23.19 -14.57
N LEU A 341 10.61 22.79 -13.70
CA LEU A 341 10.37 21.86 -12.61
C LEU A 341 9.40 22.47 -11.56
N ASP A 342 9.41 23.79 -11.41
CA ASP A 342 8.42 24.54 -10.63
C ASP A 342 6.98 24.26 -11.11
N LYS A 343 6.75 24.31 -12.42
CA LYS A 343 5.44 24.03 -13.02
C LYS A 343 5.07 22.55 -12.89
N TYR A 344 6.05 21.65 -12.95
CA TYR A 344 5.82 20.23 -12.73
C TYR A 344 5.34 19.98 -11.30
N TYR A 345 6.03 20.55 -10.29
CA TYR A 345 5.63 20.43 -8.89
C TYR A 345 4.31 21.12 -8.56
N GLN A 346 4.01 22.25 -9.22
CA GLN A 346 2.69 22.85 -9.15
C GLN A 346 1.59 21.88 -9.62
N ARG A 347 1.80 21.19 -10.75
CA ARG A 347 0.84 20.20 -11.28
C ARG A 347 0.70 19.01 -10.34
N LEU A 348 1.80 18.51 -9.77
CA LEU A 348 1.77 17.43 -8.78
C LEU A 348 1.08 17.85 -7.47
N THR A 349 1.22 19.10 -7.05
CA THR A 349 0.51 19.65 -5.88
C THR A 349 -1.00 19.62 -6.10
N ILE A 350 -1.47 20.07 -7.28
CA ILE A 350 -2.90 20.02 -7.64
C ILE A 350 -3.39 18.57 -7.68
N PHE A 351 -2.63 17.67 -8.31
CA PHE A 351 -2.96 16.25 -8.36
C PHE A 351 -3.05 15.61 -6.96
N SER A 352 -2.08 15.89 -6.08
CA SER A 352 -2.07 15.41 -4.70
C SER A 352 -3.25 15.96 -3.90
N PHE A 353 -3.63 17.22 -4.10
CA PHE A 353 -4.81 17.78 -3.45
C PHE A 353 -6.11 17.08 -3.91
N VAL A 354 -6.26 16.83 -5.21
CA VAL A 354 -7.40 16.05 -5.73
C VAL A 354 -7.41 14.63 -5.17
N ASN A 355 -6.24 13.99 -5.08
CA ASN A 355 -6.08 12.68 -4.47
C ASN A 355 -6.50 12.69 -2.99
N LEU A 356 -6.08 13.70 -2.21
CA LEU A 356 -6.50 13.87 -0.82
C LEU A 356 -8.02 13.98 -0.69
N CYS A 357 -8.68 14.75 -1.56
CA CYS A 357 -10.15 14.84 -1.61
C CYS A 357 -10.80 13.49 -1.95
N TYR A 358 -10.25 12.77 -2.93
CA TYR A 358 -10.69 11.43 -3.30
C TYR A 358 -10.57 10.45 -2.12
N TYR A 359 -9.42 10.42 -1.45
CA TYR A 359 -9.19 9.59 -0.27
C TYR A 359 -10.21 9.90 0.84
N TRP A 360 -10.44 11.18 1.14
CA TRP A 360 -11.44 11.59 2.12
C TRP A 360 -12.83 11.11 1.74
N PHE A 361 -13.23 11.26 0.48
CA PHE A 361 -14.50 10.77 -0.02
C PHE A 361 -14.66 9.25 0.16
N ILE A 362 -13.69 8.46 -0.31
CA ILE A 362 -13.72 6.98 -0.17
C ILE A 362 -13.76 6.56 1.30
N LEU A 363 -12.99 7.23 2.16
CA LEU A 363 -12.96 6.91 3.58
C LEU A 363 -14.30 7.20 4.28
N THR A 364 -15.01 8.27 3.89
CA THR A 364 -16.36 8.55 4.41
C THR A 364 -17.37 7.48 3.98
N LEU A 365 -17.29 7.00 2.74
CA LEU A 365 -18.11 5.89 2.26
C LEU A 365 -17.80 4.59 3.03
N TYR A 366 -16.51 4.32 3.28
CA TYR A 366 -16.07 3.14 4.02
C TYR A 366 -16.58 3.15 5.47
N THR A 367 -16.45 4.29 6.15
CA THR A 367 -16.93 4.47 7.52
C THR A 367 -18.45 4.30 7.60
N ARG A 368 -19.19 4.84 6.62
CA ARG A 368 -20.64 4.69 6.53
C ARG A 368 -21.06 3.24 6.33
N SER A 369 -20.38 2.52 5.43
CA SER A 369 -20.62 1.08 5.19
C SER A 369 -20.36 0.26 6.45
N SER A 370 -19.26 0.52 7.17
CA SER A 370 -18.92 -0.18 8.41
C SER A 370 -19.95 0.06 9.53
N ASN A 371 -20.43 1.29 9.70
CA ASN A 371 -21.46 1.60 10.70
C ASN A 371 -22.80 0.95 10.36
N THR A 372 -23.11 0.80 9.07
CA THR A 372 -24.34 0.12 8.62
C THR A 372 -24.27 -1.37 8.92
N HIS A 373 -23.10 -2.01 8.74
CA HIS A 373 -22.89 -3.41 9.12
C HIS A 373 -22.93 -3.61 10.64
N ALA A 374 -22.27 -2.75 11.43
CA ALA A 374 -22.31 -2.84 12.89
C ALA A 374 -23.74 -2.67 13.45
N GLY A 375 -24.53 -1.76 12.87
CA GLY A 375 -25.94 -1.58 13.23
C GLY A 375 -26.81 -2.80 12.88
N LYS A 376 -26.56 -3.46 11.74
CA LYS A 376 -27.26 -4.70 11.37
C LYS A 376 -26.91 -5.87 12.29
N VAL A 377 -25.63 -6.10 12.58
CA VAL A 377 -25.16 -7.18 13.47
C VAL A 377 -25.66 -6.99 14.91
N CYS A 378 -25.74 -5.75 15.38
CA CYS A 378 -26.30 -5.44 16.71
C CYS A 378 -27.83 -5.69 16.77
N ASN A 379 -28.54 -5.41 15.68
CA ASN A 379 -29.97 -5.71 15.58
C ASN A 379 -30.25 -7.21 15.41
N GLU A 380 -29.43 -7.93 14.63
CA GLU A 380 -29.53 -9.38 14.46
C GLU A 380 -29.23 -10.10 15.79
N SER A 381 -28.15 -9.74 16.49
CA SER A 381 -27.85 -10.32 17.80
C SER A 381 -28.92 -10.03 18.86
N GLN A 382 -29.53 -8.84 18.87
CA GLN A 382 -30.68 -8.54 19.72
C GLN A 382 -31.93 -9.33 19.33
N SER A 383 -32.17 -9.58 18.04
CA SER A 383 -33.30 -10.39 17.57
C SER A 383 -33.14 -11.87 17.87
N THR A 384 -31.91 -12.40 17.78
CA THR A 384 -31.60 -13.78 18.14
C THR A 384 -31.73 -14.00 19.64
N ILE A 385 -31.35 -13.01 20.47
CA ILE A 385 -31.55 -13.08 21.93
C ILE A 385 -33.04 -12.95 22.29
N ALA A 386 -33.81 -12.13 21.58
CA ALA A 386 -35.25 -11.96 21.81
C ALA A 386 -36.12 -13.15 21.35
N ASN A 387 -35.62 -14.01 20.46
CA ASN A 387 -36.29 -15.24 20.02
C ASN A 387 -35.91 -16.49 20.85
N VAL A 388 -35.00 -16.33 21.83
CA VAL A 388 -34.53 -17.41 22.72
C VAL A 388 -35.04 -17.22 24.17
N VAL A 389 -35.81 -16.16 24.44
CA VAL A 389 -36.56 -15.92 25.68
C VAL A 389 -38.05 -16.00 25.39
#